data_AF-A0A2W4YUL5-F1
#
_entry.id   AF-A0A2W4YUL5-F1
#
_cell.length_a   1.000
_cell.length_b   1.000
_cell.length_c   1.000
_cell.angle_alpha   90.00
_cell.angle_beta   90.00
_cell.angle_gamma   90.00
#
_symmetry.space_group_name_H-M   'P 1'
#
loop_
_entity.id
_entity.type
_entity.pdbx_description
1 polymer ?
#
loop_
_entity_poly.entity_id
_entity_poly.type
_entity_poly.pdbx_seq_one_letter_code
_entity_poly.pdbx_strand_id
1 'polypeptide(L)'
;MIRWAILAVSVAVGALSPAYAQDNKAPDTVPTAAAQGDAVLEPAVDQGPPPSAELIVTSPPNAAPDRSYETPEAALLEADIDYLVREARRAMARGDSADEVMPLWTFAIFADDFAAGRYDSARGTLRNAPGGLEGGLADMLEPFLLAAEGQVDRGVERVNEGNSLPAPLPDVARALVFEGAGRLPEAAAVYAQMVEGLDLTPPPDAEPQNMEEFERALGAARVAHSVYRAAIVHHRLGRTADARRFYNVVLEFAPRSEDVQENLRRLDAGQQPFEPNLTPKSAAGRWMIFLSEFVTQAEMLAQVLSSQDPQRGLSSMSGTALLQIGLLLAPDANDWRLYAAQQLASSGGESGAERIIALMPADDVFAPDADILRARRRGRRHLPPSQPSRPRYPRL
;
A
#
# COMPACT_ATOMS: atom_id res chain seq x y z
N MET A 1 -4.58 22.62 -21.00
CA MET A 1 -4.93 22.53 -19.58
C MET A 1 -5.48 21.17 -19.15
N ILE A 2 -6.18 20.39 -20.00
CA ILE A 2 -6.74 19.07 -19.61
C ILE A 2 -5.89 17.85 -20.09
N ARG A 3 -4.95 18.03 -21.05
CA ARG A 3 -4.27 16.90 -21.71
C ARG A 3 -3.18 16.16 -20.90
N TRP A 4 -2.60 16.77 -19.86
CA TRP A 4 -1.46 16.18 -19.13
C TRP A 4 -1.84 15.54 -17.79
N ALA A 5 -2.85 16.08 -17.09
CA ALA A 5 -3.51 15.38 -15.98
C ALA A 5 -4.15 14.05 -16.45
N ILE A 6 -4.68 14.04 -17.68
CA ILE A 6 -5.11 12.82 -18.36
C ILE A 6 -3.93 11.87 -18.55
N LEU A 7 -2.70 12.32 -18.83
CA LEU A 7 -1.56 11.42 -19.08
C LEU A 7 -1.07 10.73 -17.79
N ALA A 8 -0.97 11.45 -16.68
CA ALA A 8 -0.58 10.88 -15.38
C ALA A 8 -1.66 9.92 -14.83
N VAL A 9 -2.94 10.28 -15.00
CA VAL A 9 -4.07 9.39 -14.68
C VAL A 9 -4.12 8.20 -15.65
N SER A 10 -3.84 8.37 -16.94
CA SER A 10 -3.83 7.26 -17.92
C SER A 10 -2.68 6.29 -17.70
N VAL A 11 -1.56 6.74 -17.12
CA VAL A 11 -0.45 5.85 -16.73
C VAL A 11 -0.79 5.09 -15.44
N ALA A 12 -1.37 5.76 -14.43
CA ALA A 12 -1.79 5.09 -13.18
C ALA A 12 -3.01 4.16 -13.38
N VAL A 13 -4.02 4.61 -14.12
CA VAL A 13 -5.22 3.84 -14.49
C VAL A 13 -4.88 2.81 -15.55
N GLY A 14 -3.99 3.09 -16.51
CA GLY A 14 -3.56 2.10 -17.51
C GLY A 14 -2.70 0.97 -16.95
N ALA A 15 -1.91 1.24 -15.89
CA ALA A 15 -1.13 0.21 -15.20
C ALA A 15 -1.96 -0.64 -14.21
N LEU A 16 -3.14 -0.15 -13.78
CA LEU A 16 -3.98 -0.80 -12.75
C LEU A 16 -5.40 -1.17 -13.23
N SER A 17 -5.84 -0.72 -14.40
CA SER A 17 -7.12 -1.07 -15.02
C SER A 17 -6.93 -1.90 -16.29
N PRO A 18 -7.58 -3.06 -16.42
CA PRO A 18 -7.55 -3.86 -17.64
C PRO A 18 -8.23 -3.17 -18.85
N ALA A 19 -8.96 -2.08 -18.63
CA ALA A 19 -9.73 -1.36 -19.66
C ALA A 19 -8.89 -0.74 -20.78
N TYR A 20 -7.58 -0.56 -20.60
CA TYR A 20 -6.69 0.01 -21.63
C TYR A 20 -5.82 -1.01 -22.38
N ALA A 21 -5.97 -2.31 -22.09
CA ALA A 21 -5.22 -3.39 -22.78
C ALA A 21 -6.02 -4.07 -23.91
N GLN A 22 -7.26 -3.65 -24.18
CA GLN A 22 -8.07 -4.20 -25.27
C GLN A 22 -8.25 -3.20 -26.40
N ASP A 23 -7.24 -3.10 -27.26
CA ASP A 23 -7.49 -2.75 -28.66
C ASP A 23 -7.12 -3.96 -29.52
N ASN A 24 -8.13 -4.48 -30.21
CA ASN A 24 -8.19 -5.72 -31.01
C ASN A 24 -8.70 -6.99 -30.31
N LYS A 25 -10.03 -7.08 -30.16
CA LYS A 25 -10.75 -8.34 -30.48
C LYS A 25 -12.18 -8.04 -30.92
N ALA A 26 -12.54 -8.60 -32.08
CA ALA A 26 -13.87 -8.57 -32.68
C ALA A 26 -14.88 -9.39 -31.83
N PRO A 27 -16.19 -9.15 -31.96
CA PRO A 27 -17.19 -9.69 -31.05
C PRO A 27 -17.54 -11.14 -31.40
N ASP A 28 -17.19 -12.08 -30.53
CA ASP A 28 -17.73 -13.45 -30.61
C ASP A 28 -18.96 -13.59 -29.72
N THR A 29 -20.07 -13.91 -30.39
CA THR A 29 -21.37 -14.25 -29.82
C THR A 29 -21.30 -15.55 -29.00
N VAL A 30 -21.77 -15.53 -27.76
CA VAL A 30 -22.05 -16.74 -26.96
C VAL A 30 -23.58 -16.90 -26.83
N PRO A 31 -24.15 -18.08 -27.12
CA PRO A 31 -25.58 -18.31 -27.02
C PRO A 31 -26.03 -18.53 -25.57
N THR A 32 -27.17 -17.93 -25.25
CA THR A 32 -27.94 -18.14 -24.01
C THR A 32 -28.46 -19.59 -23.95
N ALA A 33 -28.19 -20.30 -22.86
CA ALA A 33 -28.89 -21.55 -22.53
C ALA A 33 -29.44 -21.48 -21.10
N ALA A 34 -30.68 -21.91 -20.97
CA ALA A 34 -31.59 -21.68 -19.86
C ALA A 34 -31.32 -22.54 -18.62
N ALA A 35 -31.77 -22.01 -17.48
CA ALA A 35 -31.80 -22.65 -16.18
C ALA A 35 -32.74 -23.87 -16.13
N GLN A 36 -32.30 -24.92 -15.43
CA GLN A 36 -33.16 -25.88 -14.72
C GLN A 36 -32.41 -26.37 -13.49
N GLY A 37 -33.08 -26.27 -12.33
CA GLY A 37 -32.51 -26.57 -11.03
C GLY A 37 -32.53 -28.06 -10.71
N ASP A 38 -31.49 -28.48 -10.00
CA ASP A 38 -31.51 -29.58 -9.05
C ASP A 38 -30.62 -29.16 -7.87
N ALA A 39 -31.08 -29.45 -6.66
CA ALA A 39 -30.36 -29.14 -5.42
C ALA A 39 -29.07 -29.97 -5.35
N VAL A 40 -27.98 -29.40 -5.84
CA VAL A 40 -26.63 -29.94 -5.68
C VAL A 40 -26.17 -29.59 -4.27
N LEU A 41 -25.87 -30.62 -3.47
CA LEU A 41 -25.00 -30.47 -2.30
C LEU A 41 -23.76 -29.70 -2.76
N GLU A 42 -23.57 -28.46 -2.30
CA GLU A 42 -22.38 -27.69 -2.62
C GLU A 42 -21.16 -28.57 -2.34
N PRO A 43 -20.35 -28.92 -3.36
CA PRO A 43 -19.09 -29.57 -3.08
C PRO A 43 -18.32 -28.63 -2.17
N ALA A 44 -17.72 -29.17 -1.10
CA ALA A 44 -16.83 -28.40 -0.23
C ALA A 44 -15.86 -27.64 -1.14
N VAL A 45 -16.08 -26.33 -1.29
CA VAL A 45 -15.24 -25.48 -2.12
C VAL A 45 -13.84 -25.70 -1.61
N ASP A 46 -12.94 -26.18 -2.47
CA ASP A 46 -11.53 -26.31 -2.12
C ASP A 46 -11.06 -24.91 -1.73
N GLN A 47 -10.97 -24.64 -0.41
CA GLN A 47 -10.72 -23.30 0.11
C GLN A 47 -9.26 -22.87 -0.07
N GLY A 48 -8.48 -23.66 -0.81
CA GLY A 48 -7.05 -23.49 -0.98
C GLY A 48 -6.30 -23.74 0.32
N PRO A 49 -4.98 -23.44 0.35
CA PRO A 49 -4.20 -23.51 1.57
C PRO A 49 -4.72 -22.50 2.61
N PRO A 50 -4.55 -22.78 3.92
CA PRO A 50 -4.86 -21.79 4.95
C PRO A 50 -4.00 -20.53 4.76
N PRO A 51 -4.54 -19.33 5.07
CA PRO A 51 -3.78 -18.10 5.04
C PRO A 51 -2.55 -18.15 5.96
N SER A 52 -1.50 -17.45 5.55
CA SER A 52 -0.24 -17.28 6.27
C SER A 52 -0.47 -16.66 7.65
N ALA A 53 0.39 -17.01 8.60
CA ALA A 53 0.31 -16.50 9.97
C ALA A 53 0.39 -14.97 10.01
N GLU A 54 1.13 -14.36 9.08
CA GLU A 54 1.28 -12.91 8.96
C GLU A 54 -0.03 -12.20 8.57
N LEU A 55 -0.86 -12.79 7.72
CA LEU A 55 -2.08 -12.14 7.21
C LEU A 55 -3.32 -12.34 8.10
N ILE A 56 -3.22 -13.20 9.12
CA ILE A 56 -4.31 -13.45 10.08
C ILE A 56 -4.22 -12.59 11.35
N VAL A 57 -3.13 -11.86 11.57
CA VAL A 57 -2.90 -11.14 12.84
C VAL A 57 -3.88 -9.99 13.09
N THR A 58 -4.52 -9.47 12.04
CA THR A 58 -5.56 -8.43 12.14
C THR A 58 -6.98 -8.99 12.00
N SER A 59 -7.17 -10.31 12.01
CA SER A 59 -8.50 -10.90 12.01
C SER A 59 -9.32 -10.45 13.23
N PRO A 60 -10.64 -10.26 13.09
CA PRO A 60 -11.52 -10.01 14.23
C PRO A 60 -11.39 -11.09 15.31
N PRO A 61 -11.57 -10.74 16.60
CA PRO A 61 -11.61 -11.73 17.67
C PRO A 61 -12.69 -12.79 17.41
N ASN A 62 -12.34 -14.08 17.57
CA ASN A 62 -13.23 -15.21 17.29
C ASN A 62 -13.79 -15.23 15.85
N ALA A 63 -13.01 -14.74 14.88
CA ALA A 63 -13.39 -14.75 13.48
C ALA A 63 -13.78 -16.15 13.01
N ALA A 64 -15.07 -16.32 12.73
CA ALA A 64 -15.59 -17.57 12.18
C ALA A 64 -15.00 -17.79 10.76
N PRO A 65 -14.71 -19.03 10.36
CA PRO A 65 -14.18 -19.32 9.01
C PRO A 65 -15.15 -18.97 7.87
N ASP A 66 -16.44 -18.93 8.17
CA ASP A 66 -17.57 -18.65 7.27
C ASP A 66 -18.09 -17.21 7.39
N ARG A 67 -17.38 -16.33 8.11
CA ARG A 67 -17.75 -14.91 8.18
C ARG A 67 -17.75 -14.27 6.79
N SER A 68 -18.68 -13.35 6.58
CA SER A 68 -18.85 -12.62 5.34
C SER A 68 -19.02 -11.13 5.58
N TYR A 69 -18.65 -10.36 4.56
CA TYR A 69 -18.86 -8.92 4.49
C TYR A 69 -19.71 -8.61 3.27
N GLU A 70 -20.54 -7.56 3.36
CA GLU A 70 -21.36 -7.11 2.22
C GLU A 70 -20.49 -6.66 1.04
N THR A 71 -19.35 -6.03 1.33
CA THR A 71 -18.38 -5.57 0.33
C THR A 71 -16.94 -5.82 0.79
N PRO A 72 -15.96 -5.88 -0.12
CA PRO A 72 -14.54 -5.91 0.26
C PRO A 72 -14.11 -4.67 1.04
N GLU A 73 -14.74 -3.52 0.79
CA GLU A 73 -14.51 -2.28 1.58
C GLU A 73 -14.87 -2.49 3.06
N ALA A 74 -15.99 -3.14 3.37
CA ALA A 74 -16.38 -3.39 4.75
C ALA A 74 -15.36 -4.29 5.48
N ALA A 75 -14.74 -5.25 4.78
CA ALA A 75 -13.66 -6.05 5.34
C ALA A 75 -12.38 -5.22 5.58
N LEU A 76 -12.03 -4.32 4.65
CA LEU A 76 -10.91 -3.39 4.80
C LEU A 76 -11.10 -2.41 5.95
N LEU A 77 -12.33 -1.93 6.20
CA LEU A 77 -12.66 -1.09 7.36
C LEU A 77 -12.50 -1.83 8.68
N GLU A 78 -12.69 -3.15 8.67
CA GLU A 78 -12.37 -4.03 9.79
C GLU A 78 -10.89 -4.49 9.77
N ALA A 79 -10.05 -4.02 8.86
CA ALA A 79 -8.67 -4.48 8.70
C ALA A 79 -8.53 -6.02 8.58
N ASP A 80 -9.54 -6.68 8.04
CA ASP A 80 -9.64 -8.14 8.03
C ASP A 80 -9.04 -8.74 6.74
N ILE A 81 -7.71 -8.77 6.67
CA ILE A 81 -6.99 -9.25 5.50
C ILE A 81 -7.14 -10.77 5.29
N ASP A 82 -7.28 -11.56 6.37
CA ASP A 82 -7.61 -12.99 6.30
C ASP A 82 -8.91 -13.24 5.51
N TYR A 83 -9.95 -12.42 5.75
CA TYR A 83 -11.18 -12.52 4.96
C TYR A 83 -10.91 -12.24 3.48
N LEU A 84 -10.18 -11.17 3.16
CA LEU A 84 -9.88 -10.81 1.78
C LEU A 84 -9.12 -11.91 1.05
N VAL A 85 -8.14 -12.55 1.69
CA VAL A 85 -7.41 -13.69 1.11
C VAL A 85 -8.35 -14.84 0.81
N ARG A 86 -9.20 -15.24 1.75
CA ARG A 86 -10.15 -16.35 1.58
C ARG A 86 -11.18 -16.04 0.49
N GLU A 87 -11.74 -14.85 0.50
CA GLU A 87 -12.74 -14.46 -0.48
C GLU A 87 -12.12 -14.31 -1.88
N ALA A 88 -10.90 -13.80 -1.99
CA ALA A 88 -10.15 -13.77 -3.24
C ALA A 88 -9.97 -15.18 -3.83
N ARG A 89 -9.54 -16.15 -3.00
CA ARG A 89 -9.38 -17.54 -3.43
C ARG A 89 -10.71 -18.15 -3.89
N ARG A 90 -11.80 -17.90 -3.15
CA ARG A 90 -13.16 -18.36 -3.53
C ARG A 90 -13.63 -17.73 -4.83
N ALA A 91 -13.47 -16.41 -4.99
CA ALA A 91 -13.86 -15.69 -6.20
C ALA A 91 -13.11 -16.21 -7.43
N MET A 92 -11.78 -16.38 -7.34
CA MET A 92 -11.01 -16.98 -8.43
C MET A 92 -11.42 -18.42 -8.74
N ALA A 93 -11.72 -19.24 -7.72
CA ALA A 93 -12.17 -20.61 -7.92
C ALA A 93 -13.55 -20.69 -8.61
N ARG A 94 -14.42 -19.70 -8.39
CA ARG A 94 -15.71 -19.56 -9.08
C ARG A 94 -15.59 -19.01 -10.51
N GLY A 95 -14.42 -18.51 -10.89
CA GLY A 95 -14.24 -17.76 -12.13
C GLY A 95 -14.88 -16.37 -12.10
N ASP A 96 -15.20 -15.86 -10.91
CA ASP A 96 -15.74 -14.51 -10.73
C ASP A 96 -14.62 -13.48 -10.92
N SER A 97 -14.33 -13.17 -12.18
CA SER A 97 -13.46 -12.05 -12.55
C SER A 97 -14.29 -10.79 -12.74
N ALA A 98 -14.82 -10.23 -11.66
CA ALA A 98 -15.26 -8.84 -11.72
C ALA A 98 -14.00 -7.97 -11.93
N ASP A 99 -13.83 -7.44 -13.13
CA ASP A 99 -12.63 -6.72 -13.57
C ASP A 99 -12.19 -5.61 -12.59
N GLU A 100 -13.14 -4.99 -11.89
CA GLU A 100 -12.90 -3.90 -10.94
C GLU A 100 -12.22 -4.34 -9.61
N VAL A 101 -12.43 -5.58 -9.16
CA VAL A 101 -11.86 -6.07 -7.88
C VAL A 101 -10.66 -7.00 -8.10
N MET A 102 -10.37 -7.34 -9.36
CA MET A 102 -9.29 -8.27 -9.72
C MET A 102 -7.91 -7.86 -9.20
N PRO A 103 -7.49 -6.57 -9.23
CA PRO A 103 -6.22 -6.16 -8.63
C PRO A 103 -6.16 -6.44 -7.13
N LEU A 104 -7.24 -6.14 -6.39
CA LEU A 104 -7.33 -6.39 -4.95
C LEU A 104 -7.14 -7.88 -4.63
N TRP A 105 -7.84 -8.76 -5.37
CA TRP A 105 -7.71 -10.21 -5.20
C TRP A 105 -6.32 -10.71 -5.51
N THR A 106 -5.72 -10.20 -6.60
CA THR A 106 -4.34 -10.54 -6.98
C THR A 106 -3.37 -10.16 -5.87
N PHE A 107 -3.45 -8.95 -5.32
CA PHE A 107 -2.59 -8.50 -4.22
C PHE A 107 -2.74 -9.38 -2.97
N ALA A 108 -3.97 -9.67 -2.56
CA ALA A 108 -4.24 -10.47 -1.35
C ALA A 108 -3.66 -11.88 -1.47
N ILE A 109 -3.92 -12.57 -2.58
CA ILE A 109 -3.44 -13.95 -2.80
C ILE A 109 -1.92 -13.98 -2.99
N PHE A 110 -1.37 -13.06 -3.81
CA PHE A 110 0.07 -12.97 -4.00
C PHE A 110 0.78 -12.75 -2.67
N ALA A 111 0.34 -11.79 -1.87
CA ALA A 111 0.95 -11.50 -0.58
C ALA A 111 0.87 -12.69 0.37
N ASP A 112 -0.22 -13.45 0.34
CA ASP A 112 -0.39 -14.65 1.17
C ASP A 112 0.56 -15.78 0.79
N ASP A 113 0.61 -16.11 -0.49
CA ASP A 113 1.53 -17.14 -0.98
C ASP A 113 3.00 -16.70 -0.80
N PHE A 114 3.30 -15.42 -1.02
CA PHE A 114 4.62 -14.86 -0.82
C PHE A 114 5.04 -14.86 0.65
N ALA A 115 4.16 -14.43 1.57
CA ALA A 115 4.43 -14.44 3.01
C ALA A 115 4.68 -15.86 3.54
N ALA A 116 3.93 -16.84 3.04
CA ALA A 116 4.07 -18.24 3.40
C ALA A 116 5.26 -18.96 2.74
N GLY A 117 6.02 -18.30 1.86
CA GLY A 117 7.13 -18.93 1.12
C GLY A 117 6.67 -19.86 -0.02
N ARG A 118 5.40 -19.79 -0.43
CA ARG A 118 4.82 -20.57 -1.54
C ARG A 118 5.04 -19.86 -2.87
N TYR A 119 6.31 -19.67 -3.24
CA TYR A 119 6.71 -18.84 -4.38
C TYR A 119 6.14 -19.31 -5.72
N ASP A 120 6.04 -20.62 -5.95
CA ASP A 120 5.39 -21.17 -7.16
C ASP A 120 3.91 -20.77 -7.26
N SER A 121 3.19 -20.76 -6.14
CA SER A 121 1.80 -20.33 -6.07
C SER A 121 1.68 -18.82 -6.29
N ALA A 122 2.55 -18.02 -5.66
CA ALA A 122 2.61 -16.57 -5.87
C ALA A 122 2.88 -16.22 -7.35
N ARG A 123 3.81 -16.93 -8.00
CA ARG A 123 4.08 -16.82 -9.43
C ARG A 123 2.87 -17.22 -10.28
N GLY A 124 2.17 -18.29 -9.89
CA GLY A 124 0.94 -18.74 -10.52
C GLY A 124 -0.14 -17.66 -10.50
N THR A 125 -0.31 -16.96 -9.36
CA THR A 125 -1.23 -15.83 -9.23
C THR A 125 -0.89 -14.71 -10.22
N LEU A 126 0.39 -14.31 -10.34
CA LEU A 126 0.80 -13.28 -11.31
C LEU A 126 0.59 -13.72 -12.76
N ARG A 127 0.87 -15.00 -13.08
CA ARG A 127 0.64 -15.54 -14.42
C ARG A 127 -0.83 -15.52 -14.83
N ASN A 128 -1.73 -15.70 -13.86
CA ASN A 128 -3.18 -15.72 -14.07
C ASN A 128 -3.82 -14.32 -13.98
N ALA A 129 -3.07 -13.31 -13.51
CA ALA A 129 -3.53 -11.93 -13.47
C ALA A 129 -3.68 -11.34 -14.90
N PRO A 130 -4.45 -10.26 -15.07
CA PRO A 130 -4.55 -9.57 -16.36
C PRO A 130 -3.17 -9.18 -16.92
N GLY A 131 -2.91 -9.53 -18.19
CA GLY A 131 -1.60 -9.36 -18.84
C GLY A 131 -0.56 -10.44 -18.48
N GLY A 132 -0.86 -11.33 -17.53
CA GLY A 132 0.02 -12.39 -17.08
C GLY A 132 1.35 -11.87 -16.53
N LEU A 133 2.42 -12.63 -16.75
CA LEU A 133 3.77 -12.23 -16.34
C LEU A 133 4.33 -11.03 -17.12
N GLU A 134 3.65 -10.52 -18.13
CA GLU A 134 4.02 -9.27 -18.82
C GLU A 134 3.05 -8.12 -18.49
N GLY A 135 2.14 -8.33 -17.53
CA GLY A 135 1.16 -7.34 -17.10
C GLY A 135 1.70 -6.42 -16.00
N GLY A 136 1.03 -5.26 -15.82
CA GLY A 136 1.44 -4.25 -14.84
C GLY A 136 1.49 -4.75 -13.39
N LEU A 137 0.63 -5.69 -13.00
CA LEU A 137 0.70 -6.30 -11.66
C LEU A 137 1.95 -7.17 -11.49
N ALA A 138 2.38 -7.89 -12.53
CA ALA A 138 3.62 -8.65 -12.50
C ALA A 138 4.84 -7.72 -12.47
N ASP A 139 4.84 -6.62 -13.24
CA ASP A 139 5.88 -5.58 -13.19
C ASP A 139 6.10 -5.05 -11.76
N MET A 140 5.01 -4.89 -11.01
CA MET A 140 5.06 -4.38 -9.64
C MET A 140 5.53 -5.43 -8.61
N LEU A 141 5.17 -6.70 -8.77
CA LEU A 141 5.28 -7.70 -7.69
C LEU A 141 6.37 -8.76 -7.94
N GLU A 142 6.58 -9.15 -9.19
CA GLU A 142 7.55 -10.18 -9.56
C GLU A 142 9.00 -9.85 -9.16
N PRO A 143 9.49 -8.60 -9.22
CA PRO A 143 10.84 -8.27 -8.77
C PRO A 143 11.16 -8.76 -7.36
N PHE A 144 10.20 -8.67 -6.44
CA PHE A 144 10.36 -9.09 -5.05
C PHE A 144 10.24 -10.61 -4.88
N LEU A 145 9.41 -11.25 -5.72
CA LEU A 145 9.34 -12.72 -5.80
C LEU A 145 10.67 -13.30 -6.26
N LEU A 146 11.25 -12.76 -7.34
CA LEU A 146 12.56 -13.15 -7.85
C LEU A 146 13.65 -12.95 -6.81
N ALA A 147 13.64 -11.83 -6.08
CA ALA A 147 14.56 -11.58 -4.99
C ALA A 147 14.45 -12.62 -3.87
N ALA A 148 13.22 -13.01 -3.49
CA ALA A 148 12.97 -14.03 -2.48
C ALA A 148 13.39 -15.44 -2.91
N GLU A 149 13.38 -15.73 -4.21
CA GLU A 149 13.93 -16.94 -4.83
C GLU A 149 15.46 -16.90 -5.00
N GLY A 150 16.13 -15.81 -4.58
CA GLY A 150 17.58 -15.61 -4.70
C GLY A 150 18.04 -15.06 -6.05
N GLN A 151 17.11 -14.69 -6.93
CA GLN A 151 17.37 -14.15 -8.28
C GLN A 151 17.36 -12.62 -8.27
N VAL A 152 18.20 -12.00 -7.43
CA VAL A 152 18.16 -10.55 -7.15
C VAL A 152 18.42 -9.71 -8.40
N ASP A 153 19.45 -10.05 -9.19
CA ASP A 153 19.77 -9.31 -10.43
C ASP A 153 18.62 -9.39 -11.44
N ARG A 154 17.98 -10.57 -11.56
CA ARG A 154 16.80 -10.76 -12.40
C ARG A 154 15.62 -9.92 -11.93
N GLY A 155 15.44 -9.80 -10.61
CA GLY A 155 14.42 -8.91 -10.04
C GLY A 155 14.67 -7.45 -10.41
N VAL A 156 15.91 -6.98 -10.39
CA VAL A 156 16.28 -5.61 -10.78
C VAL A 156 16.11 -5.39 -12.29
N GLU A 157 16.51 -6.35 -13.13
CA GLU A 157 16.23 -6.34 -14.57
C GLU A 157 14.74 -6.20 -14.82
N ARG A 158 13.92 -6.98 -14.09
CA ARG A 158 12.47 -6.95 -14.24
C ARG A 158 11.86 -5.57 -13.94
N VAL A 159 12.37 -4.84 -12.94
CA VAL A 159 11.93 -3.46 -12.67
C VAL A 159 12.26 -2.52 -13.85
N ASN A 160 13.42 -2.68 -14.49
CA ASN A 160 13.80 -1.84 -15.63
C ASN A 160 12.96 -2.13 -16.89
N GLU A 161 12.51 -3.38 -17.04
CA GLU A 161 11.63 -3.80 -18.14
C GLU A 161 10.19 -3.30 -17.92
N GLY A 162 9.70 -3.33 -16.68
CA GLY A 162 8.38 -2.86 -16.25
C GLY A 162 8.27 -1.33 -16.15
N ASN A 163 8.45 -0.64 -17.27
CA ASN A 163 8.76 0.80 -17.31
C ASN A 163 7.53 1.73 -17.22
N SER A 164 6.49 1.35 -16.46
CA SER A 164 5.20 2.07 -16.44
C SER A 164 4.99 2.99 -15.23
N LEU A 165 5.81 2.89 -14.18
CA LEU A 165 5.62 3.69 -12.97
C LEU A 165 6.35 5.04 -13.02
N PRO A 166 5.76 6.14 -12.52
CA PRO A 166 6.42 7.44 -12.48
C PRO A 166 7.56 7.47 -11.46
N ALA A 167 8.59 8.28 -11.74
CA ALA A 167 9.66 8.54 -10.79
C ALA A 167 9.09 9.05 -9.43
N PRO A 168 9.73 8.72 -8.29
CA PRO A 168 10.92 7.87 -8.13
C PRO A 168 10.64 6.37 -8.01
N LEU A 169 9.41 5.91 -8.28
CA LEU A 169 8.99 4.54 -7.95
C LEU A 169 9.87 3.42 -8.55
N PRO A 170 10.33 3.50 -9.82
CA PRO A 170 11.23 2.48 -10.36
C PRO A 170 12.56 2.37 -9.60
N ASP A 171 13.16 3.51 -9.21
CA ASP A 171 14.41 3.51 -8.47
C ASP A 171 14.21 3.00 -7.03
N VAL A 172 13.09 3.37 -6.40
CA VAL A 172 12.71 2.84 -5.08
C VAL A 172 12.54 1.31 -5.14
N ALA A 173 11.83 0.78 -6.13
CA ALA A 173 11.65 -0.66 -6.28
C ALA A 173 12.99 -1.40 -6.45
N ARG A 174 13.87 -0.89 -7.33
CA ARG A 174 15.22 -1.45 -7.51
C ARG A 174 16.04 -1.43 -6.23
N ALA A 175 16.04 -0.30 -5.54
CA ALA A 175 16.80 -0.14 -4.31
C ALA A 175 16.26 -1.06 -3.21
N LEU A 176 14.94 -1.23 -3.09
CA LEU A 176 14.32 -2.18 -2.16
C LEU A 176 14.63 -3.64 -2.50
N VAL A 177 14.69 -4.02 -3.78
CA VAL A 177 15.11 -5.37 -4.20
C VAL A 177 16.54 -5.66 -3.73
N PHE A 178 17.48 -4.74 -3.96
CA PHE A 178 18.84 -4.88 -3.44
C PHE A 178 18.88 -4.87 -1.90
N GLU A 179 18.16 -3.95 -1.26
CA GLU A 179 18.15 -3.81 0.20
C GLU A 179 17.60 -5.06 0.88
N GLY A 180 16.47 -5.58 0.40
CA GLY A 180 15.85 -6.81 0.91
C GLY A 180 16.73 -8.04 0.74
N ALA A 181 17.63 -8.05 -0.25
CA ALA A 181 18.63 -9.09 -0.44
C ALA A 181 19.92 -8.89 0.38
N GLY A 182 20.00 -7.83 1.21
CA GLY A 182 21.20 -7.48 1.97
C GLY A 182 22.33 -6.86 1.14
N ARG A 183 22.08 -6.52 -0.13
CA ARG A 183 23.04 -5.88 -1.05
C ARG A 183 23.05 -4.37 -0.85
N LEU A 184 23.41 -3.96 0.37
CA LEU A 184 23.35 -2.56 0.81
C LEU A 184 24.21 -1.60 -0.06
N PRO A 185 25.43 -1.95 -0.52
CA PRO A 185 26.20 -1.07 -1.39
C PRO A 185 25.49 -0.73 -2.71
N GLU A 186 24.85 -1.71 -3.34
CA GLU A 186 24.06 -1.55 -4.56
C GLU A 186 22.79 -0.75 -4.30
N ALA A 187 22.07 -1.07 -3.22
CA ALA A 187 20.90 -0.29 -2.81
C ALA A 187 21.26 1.20 -2.60
N ALA A 188 22.37 1.48 -1.91
CA ALA A 188 22.85 2.83 -1.69
C ALA A 188 23.21 3.56 -2.99
N ALA A 189 23.79 2.86 -3.98
CA ALA A 189 24.10 3.46 -5.28
C ALA A 189 22.83 3.87 -6.03
N VAL A 190 21.79 3.02 -6.03
CA VAL A 190 20.49 3.34 -6.64
C VAL A 190 19.81 4.50 -5.90
N TYR A 191 19.78 4.48 -4.57
CA TYR A 191 19.20 5.57 -3.78
C TYR A 191 19.95 6.89 -3.99
N ALA A 192 21.29 6.88 -4.07
CA ALA A 192 22.05 8.09 -4.34
C ALA A 192 21.70 8.69 -5.71
N GLN A 193 21.63 7.85 -6.76
CA GLN A 193 21.21 8.27 -8.10
C GLN A 193 19.78 8.83 -8.10
N MET A 194 18.86 8.18 -7.40
CA MET A 194 17.48 8.64 -7.24
C MET A 194 17.44 10.03 -6.59
N VAL A 195 18.14 10.22 -5.47
CA VAL A 195 18.15 11.50 -4.75
C VAL A 195 18.74 12.63 -5.60
N GLU A 196 19.73 12.35 -6.44
CA GLU A 196 20.28 13.34 -7.39
C GLU A 196 19.27 13.80 -8.45
N GLY A 197 18.27 12.98 -8.78
CA GLY A 197 17.23 13.29 -9.77
C GLY A 197 15.95 13.89 -9.19
N LEU A 198 15.81 13.98 -7.87
CA LEU A 198 14.59 14.46 -7.20
C LEU A 198 14.59 15.98 -6.99
N ASP A 199 13.41 16.60 -7.07
CA ASP A 199 13.19 17.93 -6.47
C ASP A 199 13.09 17.76 -4.95
N LEU A 200 14.13 18.22 -4.26
CA LEU A 200 14.23 18.17 -2.79
C LEU A 200 13.71 19.46 -2.13
N THR A 201 13.06 20.34 -2.89
CA THR A 201 12.44 21.54 -2.33
C THR A 201 11.20 21.16 -1.54
N PRO A 202 11.11 21.48 -0.23
CA PRO A 202 9.92 21.18 0.55
C PRO A 202 8.69 21.94 0.02
N PRO A 203 7.47 21.40 0.20
CA PRO A 203 6.26 22.11 -0.15
C PRO A 203 6.10 23.38 0.70
N PRO A 204 5.39 24.41 0.21
CA PRO A 204 5.15 25.62 0.99
C PRO A 204 4.29 25.34 2.23
N ASP A 205 4.50 26.12 3.30
CA ASP A 205 3.65 26.07 4.50
C ASP A 205 2.21 26.54 4.24
N ALA A 206 2.01 27.30 3.16
CA ALA A 206 0.72 27.84 2.74
C ALA A 206 0.11 27.01 1.59
N GLU A 207 -1.15 27.29 1.26
CA GLU A 207 -1.81 26.69 0.10
C GLU A 207 -1.00 26.93 -1.19
N PRO A 208 -0.78 25.90 -2.04
CA PRO A 208 -0.05 26.03 -3.29
C PRO A 208 -0.60 27.15 -4.17
N GLN A 209 0.24 28.08 -4.59
CA GLN A 209 -0.14 29.24 -5.40
C GLN A 209 0.02 29.00 -6.91
N ASN A 210 0.71 27.92 -7.29
CA ASN A 210 0.98 27.56 -8.67
C ASN A 210 1.09 26.03 -8.83
N MET A 211 1.19 25.58 -10.07
CA MET A 211 1.23 24.14 -10.40
C MET A 211 2.48 23.46 -9.83
N GLU A 212 3.62 24.13 -9.83
CA GLU A 212 4.89 23.57 -9.34
C GLU A 212 4.83 23.32 -7.82
N GLU A 213 4.28 24.27 -7.05
CA GLU A 213 4.02 24.09 -5.62
C GLU A 213 2.97 23.00 -5.35
N PHE A 214 1.97 22.88 -6.22
CA PHE A 214 0.96 21.82 -6.10
C PHE A 214 1.56 20.44 -6.35
N GLU A 215 2.39 20.30 -7.39
CA GLU A 215 3.14 19.07 -7.69
C GLU A 215 4.10 18.70 -6.54
N ARG A 216 4.79 19.69 -5.95
CA ARG A 216 5.61 19.48 -4.74
C ARG A 216 4.77 18.99 -3.57
N ALA A 217 3.62 19.61 -3.31
CA ALA A 217 2.72 19.22 -2.22
C ALA A 217 2.20 17.78 -2.42
N LEU A 218 1.85 17.40 -3.65
CA LEU A 218 1.44 16.04 -3.98
C LEU A 218 2.57 15.01 -3.84
N GLY A 219 3.79 15.39 -4.21
CA GLY A 219 4.97 14.51 -4.19
C GLY A 219 5.69 14.44 -2.83
N ALA A 220 5.37 15.34 -1.89
CA ALA A 220 6.15 15.56 -0.67
C ALA A 220 6.35 14.29 0.17
N ALA A 221 5.28 13.54 0.44
CA ALA A 221 5.35 12.31 1.22
C ALA A 221 6.23 11.25 0.51
N ARG A 222 5.97 10.99 -0.77
CA ARG A 222 6.79 10.08 -1.59
C ARG A 222 8.27 10.45 -1.61
N VAL A 223 8.61 11.72 -1.78
CA VAL A 223 10.00 12.20 -1.75
C VAL A 223 10.61 11.98 -0.38
N ALA A 224 9.94 12.45 0.69
CA ALA A 224 10.41 12.31 2.06
C ALA A 224 10.66 10.84 2.44
N HIS A 225 9.72 9.95 2.13
CA HIS A 225 9.84 8.52 2.41
C HIS A 225 10.97 7.85 1.61
N SER A 226 11.14 8.22 0.34
CA SER A 226 12.22 7.68 -0.50
C SER A 226 13.60 8.12 0.00
N VAL A 227 13.74 9.41 0.35
CA VAL A 227 14.98 9.96 0.94
C VAL A 227 15.24 9.38 2.32
N TYR A 228 14.21 9.11 3.12
CA TYR A 228 14.35 8.47 4.42
C TYR A 228 14.93 7.07 4.32
N ARG A 229 14.47 6.26 3.36
CA ARG A 229 15.07 4.94 3.08
C ARG A 229 16.53 5.05 2.62
N ALA A 230 16.85 6.03 1.78
CA ALA A 230 18.23 6.33 1.40
C ALA A 230 19.10 6.64 2.63
N ALA A 231 18.61 7.46 3.56
CA ALA A 231 19.29 7.80 4.80
C ALA A 231 19.61 6.56 5.64
N ILE A 232 18.62 5.67 5.84
CA ILE A 232 18.77 4.41 6.59
C ILE A 232 19.85 3.52 5.96
N VAL A 233 19.85 3.34 4.64
CA VAL A 233 20.83 2.48 3.98
C VAL A 233 22.25 3.05 4.11
N HIS A 234 22.43 4.35 3.91
CA HIS A 234 23.73 5.01 4.12
C HIS A 234 24.17 4.94 5.59
N HIS A 235 23.23 5.07 6.53
CA HIS A 235 23.49 4.92 7.97
C HIS A 235 24.01 3.51 8.29
N ARG A 236 23.37 2.46 7.78
CA ARG A 236 23.82 1.07 7.99
C ARG A 236 25.21 0.80 7.45
N LEU A 237 25.55 1.38 6.31
CA LEU A 237 26.88 1.29 5.70
C LEU A 237 27.95 2.11 6.44
N GLY A 238 27.60 2.86 7.48
CA GLY A 238 28.52 3.75 8.20
C GLY A 238 28.90 5.00 7.39
N ARG A 239 28.16 5.33 6.33
CA ARG A 239 28.36 6.55 5.52
C ARG A 239 27.71 7.74 6.22
N THR A 240 28.26 8.13 7.36
CA THR A 240 27.63 9.04 8.32
C THR A 240 27.32 10.43 7.76
N ALA A 241 28.18 10.96 6.87
CA ALA A 241 27.97 12.25 6.23
C ALA A 241 26.74 12.25 5.32
N ASP A 242 26.61 11.23 4.45
CA ASP A 242 25.46 11.09 3.55
C ASP A 242 24.18 10.81 4.32
N ALA A 243 24.25 9.90 5.31
CA ALA A 243 23.11 9.57 6.16
C ALA A 243 22.55 10.82 6.85
N ARG A 244 23.42 11.64 7.46
CA ARG A 244 23.02 12.90 8.10
C ARG A 244 22.42 13.88 7.11
N ARG A 245 23.04 14.03 5.93
CA ARG A 245 22.51 14.89 4.87
C ARG A 245 21.09 14.48 4.51
N PHE A 246 20.84 13.20 4.26
CA PHE A 246 19.53 12.71 3.86
C PHE A 246 18.50 12.80 4.99
N TYR A 247 18.85 12.48 6.24
CA TYR A 247 17.94 12.73 7.38
C TYR A 247 17.55 14.20 7.51
N ASN A 248 18.51 15.13 7.33
CA ASN A 248 18.21 16.56 7.38
C ASN A 248 17.28 17.00 6.24
N VAL A 249 17.43 16.45 5.03
CA VAL A 249 16.46 16.68 3.94
C VAL A 249 15.07 16.22 4.37
N VAL A 250 14.93 15.03 4.97
CA VAL A 250 13.61 14.56 5.45
C VAL A 250 13.01 15.52 6.49
N LEU A 251 13.82 16.09 7.38
CA LEU A 251 13.34 17.09 8.36
C LEU A 251 12.85 18.40 7.72
N GLU A 252 13.28 18.74 6.51
CA GLU A 252 12.73 19.89 5.77
C GLU A 252 11.28 19.63 5.32
N PHE A 253 10.92 18.38 5.03
CA PHE A 253 9.57 17.96 4.68
C PHE A 253 8.71 17.62 5.90
N ALA A 254 9.32 17.02 6.93
CA ALA A 254 8.66 16.57 8.15
C ALA A 254 9.49 16.97 9.39
N PRO A 255 9.42 18.25 9.84
CA PRO A 255 10.27 18.75 10.94
C PRO A 255 10.07 18.04 12.29
N ARG A 256 8.96 17.30 12.45
CA ARG A 256 8.58 16.59 13.68
C ARG A 256 8.64 15.08 13.52
N SER A 257 9.40 14.57 12.56
CA SER A 257 9.55 13.13 12.34
C SER A 257 10.37 12.50 13.48
N GLU A 258 9.69 11.83 14.41
CA GLU A 258 10.29 11.22 15.60
C GLU A 258 11.31 10.13 15.26
N ASP A 259 11.04 9.36 14.21
CA ASP A 259 11.93 8.34 13.64
C ASP A 259 13.25 8.94 13.11
N VAL A 260 13.18 10.05 12.37
CA VAL A 260 14.36 10.77 11.87
C VAL A 260 15.18 11.31 13.04
N GLN A 261 14.53 11.89 14.05
CA GLN A 261 15.22 12.41 15.23
C GLN A 261 15.91 11.29 16.02
N GLU A 262 15.24 10.15 16.23
CA GLU A 262 15.82 8.99 16.90
C GLU A 262 17.00 8.42 16.10
N ASN A 263 16.88 8.33 14.78
CA ASN A 263 17.97 7.84 13.94
C ASN A 263 19.15 8.81 13.86
N LEU A 264 18.93 10.13 13.89
CA LEU A 264 20.00 11.12 14.03
C LEU A 264 20.72 10.98 15.38
N ARG A 265 19.98 10.78 16.48
CA ARG A 265 20.55 10.52 17.80
C ARG A 265 21.41 9.25 17.81
N ARG A 266 20.94 8.18 17.16
CA ARG A 266 21.69 6.93 16.99
C ARG A 266 22.95 7.13 16.15
N LEU A 267 22.84 7.86 15.05
CA LEU A 267 23.95 8.20 14.17
C LEU A 267 25.06 8.95 14.94
N ASP A 268 24.68 9.93 15.77
CA ASP A 268 25.61 10.67 16.65
C ASP A 268 26.28 9.77 17.69
N ALA A 269 25.56 8.76 18.18
CA ALA A 269 26.07 7.77 19.12
C ALA A 269 26.86 6.61 18.45
N GLY A 270 27.02 6.62 17.12
CA GLY A 270 27.65 5.52 16.38
C GLY A 270 26.86 4.21 16.42
N GLN A 271 25.57 4.27 16.71
CA GLN A 271 24.65 3.13 16.73
C GLN A 271 24.07 2.90 15.32
N GLN A 272 23.62 1.68 15.05
CA GLN A 272 22.85 1.37 13.83
C GLN A 272 21.45 2.04 13.90
N PRO A 273 20.80 2.28 12.75
CA PRO A 273 19.41 2.76 12.74
C PRO A 273 18.50 1.80 13.52
N PHE A 274 17.39 2.32 14.05
CA PHE A 274 16.49 1.49 14.86
C PHE A 274 15.69 0.49 14.01
N GLU A 275 15.51 0.75 12.71
CA GLU A 275 14.82 -0.14 11.80
C GLU A 275 15.64 -1.40 11.52
N PRO A 276 15.02 -2.59 11.57
CA PRO A 276 15.69 -3.85 11.25
C PRO A 276 16.07 -3.95 9.77
N ASN A 277 17.09 -4.75 9.46
CA ASN A 277 17.45 -5.06 8.09
C ASN A 277 16.25 -5.59 7.31
N LEU A 278 16.09 -5.11 6.08
CA LEU A 278 15.05 -5.65 5.21
C LEU A 278 15.39 -7.09 4.80
N THR A 279 14.33 -7.87 4.66
CA THR A 279 14.31 -9.16 3.96
C THR A 279 13.57 -8.96 2.64
N PRO A 280 13.58 -9.93 1.70
CA PRO A 280 12.75 -9.81 0.49
C PRO A 280 11.27 -9.62 0.84
N LYS A 281 10.81 -10.26 1.94
CA LYS A 281 9.44 -10.14 2.45
C LYS A 281 9.11 -8.70 2.88
N SER A 282 9.92 -8.15 3.79
CA SER A 282 9.69 -6.79 4.30
C SER A 282 9.99 -5.71 3.26
N ALA A 283 10.88 -5.96 2.29
CA ALA A 283 11.08 -5.07 1.14
C ALA A 283 9.83 -5.01 0.24
N ALA A 284 9.18 -6.15 -0.03
CA ALA A 284 7.90 -6.17 -0.74
C ALA A 284 6.81 -5.43 0.05
N GLY A 285 6.80 -5.58 1.38
CA GLY A 285 5.89 -4.83 2.26
C GLY A 285 6.08 -3.32 2.16
N ARG A 286 7.33 -2.84 2.25
CA ARG A 286 7.66 -1.41 2.05
C ARG A 286 7.26 -0.93 0.66
N TRP A 287 7.45 -1.75 -0.37
CA TRP A 287 7.02 -1.44 -1.72
C TRP A 287 5.51 -1.28 -1.85
N MET A 288 4.71 -2.19 -1.28
CA MET A 288 3.25 -2.07 -1.27
C MET A 288 2.79 -0.81 -0.52
N ILE A 289 3.49 -0.41 0.55
CA ILE A 289 3.24 0.86 1.23
C ILE A 289 3.51 2.05 0.28
N PHE A 290 4.63 2.08 -0.45
CA PHE A 290 4.88 3.13 -1.45
C PHE A 290 3.81 3.17 -2.55
N LEU A 291 3.40 2.01 -3.06
CA LEU A 291 2.33 1.91 -4.03
C LEU A 291 0.99 2.40 -3.47
N SER A 292 0.70 2.12 -2.19
CA SER A 292 -0.57 2.53 -1.57
C SER A 292 -0.77 4.04 -1.61
N GLU A 293 0.29 4.81 -1.35
CA GLU A 293 0.27 6.28 -1.41
C GLU A 293 0.02 6.75 -2.85
N PHE A 294 0.77 6.20 -3.81
CA PHE A 294 0.62 6.53 -5.22
C PHE A 294 -0.78 6.23 -5.76
N VAL A 295 -1.29 5.03 -5.50
CA VAL A 295 -2.61 4.58 -5.96
C VAL A 295 -3.71 5.42 -5.33
N THR A 296 -3.63 5.70 -4.03
CA THR A 296 -4.60 6.56 -3.34
C THR A 296 -4.63 7.96 -3.95
N GLN A 297 -3.47 8.58 -4.18
CA GLN A 297 -3.38 9.90 -4.82
C GLN A 297 -3.94 9.88 -6.25
N ALA A 298 -3.62 8.87 -7.05
CA ALA A 298 -4.08 8.76 -8.42
C ALA A 298 -5.61 8.61 -8.52
N GLU A 299 -6.19 7.74 -7.68
CA GLU A 299 -7.64 7.54 -7.63
C GLU A 299 -8.38 8.79 -7.13
N MET A 300 -7.85 9.47 -6.10
CA MET A 300 -8.42 10.73 -5.62
C MET A 300 -8.41 11.82 -6.69
N LEU A 301 -7.30 11.97 -7.44
CA LEU A 301 -7.22 12.92 -8.54
C LEU A 301 -8.21 12.56 -9.66
N ALA A 302 -8.36 11.29 -9.99
CA ALA A 302 -9.33 10.83 -10.98
C ALA A 302 -10.78 11.13 -10.57
N GLN A 303 -11.12 10.94 -9.29
CA GLN A 303 -12.44 11.28 -8.73
C GLN A 303 -12.71 12.80 -8.81
N VAL A 304 -11.74 13.63 -8.41
CA VAL A 304 -11.85 15.10 -8.49
C VAL A 304 -12.04 15.55 -9.95
N LEU A 305 -11.27 14.98 -10.89
CA LEU A 305 -11.35 15.33 -12.31
C LEU A 305 -12.67 14.88 -12.96
N SER A 306 -13.25 13.79 -12.48
CA SER A 306 -14.55 13.29 -12.96
C SER A 306 -15.75 14.00 -12.33
N SER A 307 -15.52 14.99 -11.45
CA SER A 307 -16.57 15.73 -10.73
C SER A 307 -17.54 14.82 -9.98
N GLN A 308 -17.05 13.67 -9.50
CA GLN A 308 -17.84 12.80 -8.64
C GLN A 308 -18.04 13.46 -7.28
N ASP A 309 -19.23 13.30 -6.71
CA ASP A 309 -19.49 13.74 -5.34
C ASP A 309 -18.53 13.02 -4.37
N PRO A 310 -18.06 13.69 -3.31
CA PRO A 310 -17.21 13.06 -2.30
C PRO A 310 -17.86 11.79 -1.76
N GLN A 311 -17.25 10.64 -2.02
CA GLN A 311 -17.75 9.37 -1.53
C GLN A 311 -17.54 9.28 -0.01
N ARG A 312 -18.53 8.73 0.70
CA ARG A 312 -18.35 8.33 2.11
C ARG A 312 -17.67 6.97 2.11
N GLY A 313 -16.58 6.82 2.86
CA GLY A 313 -15.87 5.54 2.98
C GLY A 313 -14.36 5.71 2.81
N LEU A 314 -13.71 4.70 2.27
CA LEU A 314 -12.29 4.72 1.92
C LEU A 314 -12.06 5.59 0.69
N SER A 315 -11.03 6.45 0.73
CA SER A 315 -10.64 7.25 -0.44
C SER A 315 -10.10 6.41 -1.59
N SER A 316 -9.57 5.22 -1.28
CA SER A 316 -9.08 4.23 -2.24
C SER A 316 -9.12 2.84 -1.62
N MET A 317 -9.90 1.92 -2.19
CA MET A 317 -9.91 0.52 -1.74
C MET A 317 -8.56 -0.16 -2.01
N SER A 318 -8.03 0.00 -3.23
CA SER A 318 -6.76 -0.58 -3.66
C SER A 318 -5.60 -0.06 -2.83
N GLY A 319 -5.53 1.26 -2.61
CA GLY A 319 -4.54 1.89 -1.76
C GLY A 319 -4.64 1.41 -0.32
N THR A 320 -5.84 1.35 0.25
CA THR A 320 -6.03 0.85 1.63
C THR A 320 -5.59 -0.61 1.77
N ALA A 321 -5.91 -1.47 0.79
CA ALA A 321 -5.49 -2.87 0.81
C ALA A 321 -3.96 -3.02 0.73
N LEU A 322 -3.31 -2.31 -0.22
CA LEU A 322 -1.85 -2.29 -0.35
C LEU A 322 -1.18 -1.80 0.94
N LEU A 323 -1.72 -0.76 1.57
CA LEU A 323 -1.21 -0.25 2.84
C LEU A 323 -1.30 -1.30 3.94
N GLN A 324 -2.48 -1.89 4.14
CA GLN A 324 -2.68 -2.89 5.18
C GLN A 324 -1.84 -4.16 4.95
N ILE A 325 -1.82 -4.70 3.73
CA ILE A 325 -0.98 -5.86 3.38
C ILE A 325 0.51 -5.51 3.57
N GLY A 326 0.93 -4.33 3.10
CA GLY A 326 2.29 -3.86 3.23
C GLY A 326 2.76 -3.76 4.68
N LEU A 327 1.89 -3.28 5.59
CA LEU A 327 2.14 -3.23 7.04
C LEU A 327 2.28 -4.61 7.70
N LEU A 328 1.63 -5.63 7.13
CA LEU A 328 1.73 -7.02 7.62
C LEU A 328 3.02 -7.69 7.13
N LEU A 329 3.48 -7.36 5.92
CA LEU A 329 4.76 -7.83 5.39
C LEU A 329 5.97 -7.07 5.95
N ALA A 330 5.81 -5.80 6.29
CA ALA A 330 6.82 -4.93 6.90
C ALA A 330 6.36 -4.47 8.31
N PRO A 331 6.41 -5.36 9.32
CA PRO A 331 5.84 -5.09 10.64
C PRO A 331 6.52 -3.95 11.41
N ASP A 332 7.71 -3.53 11.00
CA ASP A 332 8.48 -2.40 11.53
C ASP A 332 8.08 -1.03 10.94
N ALA A 333 7.12 -0.97 10.02
CA ALA A 333 6.58 0.26 9.44
C ALA A 333 5.59 0.98 10.37
N ASN A 334 6.02 1.30 11.60
CA ASN A 334 5.17 1.85 12.66
C ASN A 334 4.65 3.27 12.39
N ASP A 335 5.41 4.08 11.66
CA ASP A 335 4.99 5.38 11.11
C ASP A 335 3.74 5.22 10.23
N TRP A 336 3.80 4.29 9.28
CA TRP A 336 2.69 3.98 8.38
C TRP A 336 1.51 3.32 9.07
N ARG A 337 1.77 2.60 10.17
CA ARG A 337 0.72 2.00 11.00
C ARG A 337 -0.18 3.06 11.63
N LEU A 338 0.40 4.17 12.09
CA LEU A 338 -0.39 5.32 12.56
C LEU A 338 -1.21 5.92 11.43
N TYR A 339 -0.61 6.12 10.26
CA TYR A 339 -1.32 6.64 9.08
C TYR A 339 -2.51 5.76 8.68
N ALA A 340 -2.30 4.44 8.54
CA ALA A 340 -3.36 3.49 8.20
C ALA A 340 -4.50 3.49 9.21
N ALA A 341 -4.17 3.52 10.50
CA ALA A 341 -5.20 3.55 11.53
C ALA A 341 -5.98 4.87 11.58
N GLN A 342 -5.34 5.99 11.27
CA GLN A 342 -6.02 7.29 11.13
C GLN A 342 -6.94 7.31 9.89
N GLN A 343 -6.49 6.74 8.77
CA GLN A 343 -7.30 6.58 7.57
C GLN A 343 -8.57 5.78 7.89
N LEU A 344 -8.43 4.58 8.48
CA LEU A 344 -9.58 3.76 8.87
C LEU A 344 -10.51 4.46 9.86
N ALA A 345 -9.97 5.08 10.90
CA ALA A 345 -10.78 5.79 11.89
C ALA A 345 -11.53 7.00 11.29
N SER A 346 -11.01 7.60 10.21
CA SER A 346 -11.67 8.71 9.51
C SER A 346 -12.75 8.22 8.55
N SER A 347 -12.62 6.99 8.05
CA SER A 347 -13.58 6.32 7.16
C SER A 347 -14.63 5.47 7.91
N GLY A 348 -14.69 5.53 9.25
CA GLY A 348 -15.67 4.79 10.07
C GLY A 348 -15.30 3.34 10.39
N GLY A 349 -14.02 2.96 10.23
CA GLY A 349 -13.46 1.66 10.58
C GLY A 349 -12.74 1.67 11.93
N GLU A 350 -13.38 2.09 13.02
CA GLU A 350 -12.69 2.23 14.32
C GLU A 350 -12.17 0.91 14.88
N SER A 351 -12.85 -0.20 14.59
CA SER A 351 -12.44 -1.55 15.00
C SER A 351 -11.18 -1.98 14.25
N GLY A 352 -11.13 -1.78 12.92
CA GLY A 352 -9.94 -2.04 12.12
C GLY A 352 -8.75 -1.17 12.54
N ALA A 353 -8.99 0.12 12.79
CA ALA A 353 -7.96 1.02 13.31
C ALA A 353 -7.37 0.54 14.64
N GLU A 354 -8.19 -0.02 15.54
CA GLU A 354 -7.69 -0.59 16.80
C GLU A 354 -6.83 -1.84 16.57
N ARG A 355 -7.24 -2.73 15.67
CA ARG A 355 -6.47 -3.92 15.34
C ARG A 355 -5.12 -3.58 14.72
N ILE A 356 -5.08 -2.60 13.82
CA ILE A 356 -3.82 -2.12 13.24
C ILE A 356 -2.90 -1.55 14.32
N ILE A 357 -3.38 -0.66 15.20
CA ILE A 357 -2.58 -0.04 16.26
C ILE A 357 -2.16 -1.06 17.34
N ALA A 358 -2.94 -2.11 17.58
CA ALA A 358 -2.61 -3.14 18.56
C ALA A 358 -1.33 -3.93 18.20
N LEU A 359 -0.91 -3.88 16.93
CA LEU A 359 0.35 -4.49 16.47
C LEU A 359 1.60 -3.65 16.76
N MET A 360 1.43 -2.39 17.21
CA MET A 360 2.57 -1.54 17.56
C MET A 360 3.20 -1.97 18.89
N PRO A 361 4.51 -2.21 18.94
CA PRO A 361 5.23 -2.50 20.19
C PRO A 361 5.08 -1.35 21.20
N ALA A 362 5.01 -1.68 22.49
CA ALA A 362 4.83 -0.68 23.55
C ALA A 362 6.07 0.21 23.76
N ASP A 363 7.25 -0.25 23.33
CA ASP A 363 8.54 0.43 23.40
C ASP A 363 8.95 1.10 22.08
N ASP A 364 8.05 1.13 21.09
CA ASP A 364 8.29 1.78 19.82
C ASP A 364 8.30 3.31 19.93
N VAL A 365 9.08 3.99 19.07
CA VAL A 365 9.18 5.46 19.05
C VAL A 365 7.82 6.13 18.82
N PHE A 366 6.91 5.45 18.12
CA PHE A 366 5.55 5.91 17.82
C PHE A 366 4.49 5.51 18.86
N ALA A 367 4.86 4.78 19.91
CA ALA A 367 3.92 4.34 20.95
C ALA A 367 3.14 5.50 21.62
N PRO A 368 3.75 6.67 21.91
CA PRO A 368 3.02 7.81 22.46
C PRO A 368 1.90 8.33 21.54
N ASP A 369 2.13 8.37 20.23
CA ASP A 369 1.14 8.81 19.24
C ASP A 369 0.00 7.80 19.08
N ALA A 370 0.32 6.50 19.16
CA ALA A 370 -0.69 5.45 19.21
C ALA A 370 -1.59 5.60 20.45
N ASP A 371 -1.04 5.96 21.61
CA ASP A 371 -1.81 6.21 22.83
C ASP A 371 -2.73 7.44 22.70
N ILE A 372 -2.27 8.52 22.08
CA ILE A 372 -3.12 9.68 21.76
C ILE A 372 -4.28 9.25 20.86
N LEU A 373 -4.01 8.44 19.84
CA LEU A 373 -5.03 7.95 18.90
C LEU A 373 -6.03 7.01 19.57
N ARG A 374 -5.58 6.13 20.48
CA ARG A 374 -6.45 5.32 21.35
C ARG A 374 -7.33 6.20 22.26
N ALA A 375 -6.75 7.22 22.89
CA ALA A 375 -7.47 8.13 23.79
C ALA A 375 -8.53 8.96 23.06
N ARG A 376 -8.21 9.55 21.89
CA ARG A 376 -9.16 10.30 21.06
C ARG A 376 -10.40 9.47 20.70
N ARG A 377 -10.21 8.19 20.37
CA ARG A 377 -11.30 7.27 20.04
C ARG A 377 -12.16 6.92 21.26
N ARG A 378 -11.55 6.68 22.43
CA ARG A 378 -12.30 6.49 23.68
C ARG A 378 -13.14 7.72 24.02
N GLY A 379 -12.60 8.93 23.83
CA GLY A 379 -13.31 10.19 24.02
C GLY A 379 -14.52 10.37 23.07
N ARG A 380 -14.39 10.00 21.79
CA ARG A 380 -15.51 9.99 20.83
C ARG A 380 -16.63 9.03 21.25
N ARG A 381 -16.31 7.86 21.81
CA ARG A 381 -17.31 6.91 22.32
C ARG A 381 -18.11 7.42 23.53
N HIS A 382 -17.64 8.45 24.23
CA HIS A 382 -18.27 9.00 25.45
C HIS A 382 -19.05 10.30 25.21
N LEU A 383 -19.08 10.81 23.98
CA LEU A 383 -19.93 11.95 23.63
C LEU A 383 -21.32 11.42 23.23
N PRO A 384 -22.43 11.88 23.86
CA PRO A 384 -23.76 11.57 23.37
C PRO A 384 -23.91 12.10 21.94
N PRO A 385 -24.66 11.42 21.06
CA PRO A 385 -24.90 11.92 19.71
C PRO A 385 -25.47 13.34 19.82
N SER A 386 -24.74 14.31 19.26
CA SER A 386 -25.20 15.69 19.17
C SER A 386 -26.56 15.67 18.50
N GLN A 387 -27.61 16.04 19.25
CA GLN A 387 -28.94 16.19 18.70
C GLN A 387 -28.86 17.11 17.48
N PRO A 388 -29.54 16.78 16.36
CA PRO A 388 -29.56 17.65 15.20
C PRO A 388 -30.12 19.00 15.62
N SER A 389 -29.29 20.04 15.49
CA SER A 389 -29.65 21.43 15.72
C SER A 389 -30.90 21.74 14.90
N ARG A 390 -32.06 21.93 15.56
CA ARG A 390 -33.27 22.40 14.89
C ARG A 390 -32.94 23.70 14.16
N PRO A 391 -33.34 23.87 12.88
CA PRO A 391 -33.17 25.15 12.20
C PRO A 391 -33.98 26.21 12.95
N ARG A 392 -33.28 27.21 13.49
CA ARG A 392 -33.92 28.45 13.95
C ARG A 392 -34.30 29.25 12.71
N TYR A 393 -35.55 29.13 12.28
CA TYR A 393 -36.11 30.12 11.36
C TYR A 393 -36.27 31.45 12.09
N PRO A 394 -35.83 32.59 11.51
CA PRO A 394 -36.21 33.89 12.01
C PRO A 394 -37.72 34.08 11.82
N ARG A 395 -38.42 34.51 12.87
CA ARG A 395 -39.79 35.02 12.75
C ARG A 395 -39.71 36.33 11.97
N LEU A 396 -40.42 36.40 10.85
CA LEU A 396 -40.90 37.64 10.25
C LEU A 396 -42.42 37.69 10.42
#